data_AF-W6UNH6-F1
#
_entry.id   AF-W6UNH6-F1
#
_cell.length_a   1.000
_cell.length_b   1.000
_cell.length_c   1.000
_cell.angle_alpha   90.00
_cell.angle_beta   90.00
_cell.angle_gamma   90.00
#
_symmetry.space_group_name_H-M   'P 1'
#
loop_
_entity.id
_entity.type
_entity.pdbx_description
1 polymer ?
#
loop_
_entity_poly.entity_id
_entity_poly.type
_entity_poly.pdbx_seq_one_letter_code
_entity_poly.pdbx_strand_id
1 'polypeptide(L)'
;MTSKSKKLLKVIDGLRAWNLAATISGSNQKSGIDIKEVLKSDHFQLGTIVKHGFPYQPLCMGFDPVQRILAVGTMNGCIKFTKLVHLMTREDNTTSLLPTIYTYFLI
;
A
#
# COMPACT_ATOMS: atom_id res chain seq x y z
N MET A 1 66.33 10.20 -12.23
CA MET A 1 64.86 10.39 -12.15
C MET A 1 64.18 9.13 -11.58
N THR A 2 64.14 8.93 -10.25
CA THR A 2 63.47 7.77 -9.61
C THR A 2 62.35 8.22 -8.66
N SER A 3 61.46 9.07 -9.15
CA SER A 3 60.41 9.72 -8.32
C SER A 3 59.06 8.97 -8.28
N LYS A 4 58.98 7.72 -8.78
CA LYS A 4 57.71 6.97 -8.82
C LYS A 4 57.53 5.98 -7.65
N SER A 5 58.62 5.43 -7.10
CA SER A 5 58.55 4.44 -6.00
C SER A 5 58.16 5.06 -4.65
N LYS A 6 58.69 6.26 -4.32
CA LYS A 6 58.40 6.96 -3.05
C LYS A 6 56.93 7.36 -2.89
N LYS A 7 56.19 7.52 -4.01
CA LYS A 7 54.77 7.87 -4.00
C LYS A 7 53.89 6.66 -3.67
N LEU A 8 54.26 5.47 -4.14
CA LEU A 8 53.52 4.24 -3.86
C LEU A 8 53.75 3.75 -2.42
N LEU A 9 54.97 3.90 -1.90
CA LEU A 9 55.27 3.62 -0.48
C LEU A 9 54.39 4.48 0.46
N LYS A 10 54.25 5.78 0.16
CA LYS A 10 53.36 6.67 0.91
C LYS A 10 51.87 6.28 0.86
N VAL A 11 51.41 5.69 -0.24
CA VAL A 11 50.02 5.21 -0.36
C VAL A 11 49.78 3.98 0.51
N ILE A 12 50.74 3.04 0.54
CA ILE A 12 50.63 1.82 1.33
C ILE A 12 50.66 2.13 2.84
N ASP A 13 51.48 3.09 3.27
CA ASP A 13 51.52 3.52 4.66
C ASP A 13 50.22 4.22 5.07
N GLY A 14 49.58 4.97 4.17
CA GLY A 14 48.25 5.57 4.40
C GLY A 14 47.14 4.53 4.59
N LEU A 15 47.17 3.43 3.83
CA LEU A 15 46.20 2.32 3.98
C LEU A 15 46.39 1.55 5.30
N ARG A 16 47.64 1.37 5.75
CA ARG A 16 47.95 0.72 7.04
C ARG A 16 47.57 1.59 8.23
N ALA A 17 47.79 2.91 8.14
CA ALA A 17 47.39 3.85 9.18
C ALA A 17 45.86 3.92 9.37
N TRP A 18 45.09 3.85 8.27
CA TRP A 18 43.62 3.76 8.34
C TRP A 18 43.18 2.49 9.08
N ASN A 19 43.70 1.31 8.70
CA ASN A 19 43.30 0.05 9.34
C ASN A 19 43.63 0.01 10.85
N LEU A 20 44.73 0.64 11.27
CA LEU A 20 45.08 0.74 12.69
C LEU A 20 44.20 1.76 13.44
N ALA A 21 43.87 2.90 12.82
CA ALA A 21 42.93 3.87 13.39
C ALA A 21 41.50 3.29 13.55
N ALA A 22 41.10 2.39 12.65
CA ALA A 22 39.83 1.64 12.73
C ALA A 22 39.83 0.56 13.84
N THR A 23 41.00 0.15 14.33
CA THR A 23 41.11 -0.80 15.46
C THR A 23 41.17 -0.09 16.81
N ILE A 24 41.82 1.08 16.88
CA ILE A 24 41.96 1.87 18.12
C ILE A 24 40.68 2.68 18.42
N SER A 25 39.94 3.07 17.38
CA SER A 25 38.57 3.52 17.51
C SER A 25 37.69 2.28 17.47
N GLY A 26 37.28 1.75 18.64
CA GLY A 26 36.40 0.58 18.79
C GLY A 26 35.01 0.70 18.17
N SER A 27 34.84 1.49 17.11
CA SER A 27 33.68 1.51 16.26
C SER A 27 33.97 0.63 15.05
N ASN A 28 33.54 -0.63 15.16
CA ASN A 28 33.32 -1.54 14.03
C ASN A 28 32.27 -0.92 13.08
N GLN A 29 32.64 0.11 12.34
CA GLN A 29 31.82 0.74 11.30
C GLN A 29 32.06 -0.02 10.00
N LYS A 30 31.65 -1.30 9.98
CA LYS A 30 30.97 -1.78 8.79
C LYS A 30 29.74 -0.88 8.67
N SER A 31 29.70 -0.01 7.68
CA SER A 31 28.50 0.73 7.29
C SER A 31 27.44 -0.22 6.70
N GLY A 32 27.11 -1.27 7.44
CA GLY A 32 25.84 -1.96 7.30
C GLY A 32 24.82 -1.01 7.89
N ILE A 33 23.79 -0.70 7.12
CA ILE A 33 22.59 -0.08 7.64
C ILE A 33 22.20 -0.93 8.86
N ASP A 34 22.25 -0.36 10.07
CA ASP A 34 21.83 -1.05 11.28
C ASP A 34 20.29 -1.11 11.24
N ILE A 35 19.79 -2.03 10.43
CA ILE A 35 18.37 -2.25 10.24
C ILE A 35 17.88 -2.86 11.53
N LYS A 36 17.17 -2.06 12.32
CA LYS A 36 16.49 -2.55 13.52
C LYS A 36 15.35 -3.48 13.09
N GLU A 37 15.63 -4.78 13.03
CA GLU A 37 14.68 -5.83 12.61
C GLU A 37 13.53 -6.06 13.61
N VAL A 38 13.56 -5.40 14.77
CA VAL A 38 12.50 -5.48 15.78
C VAL A 38 11.41 -4.48 15.48
N LEU A 39 10.35 -4.96 14.85
CA LEU A 39 9.12 -4.21 14.64
C LEU A 39 8.34 -4.03 15.95
N LYS A 40 7.76 -2.84 16.16
CA LYS A 40 6.91 -2.53 17.31
C LYS A 40 5.45 -2.45 16.88
N SER A 41 4.53 -2.62 17.82
CA SER A 41 3.09 -2.41 17.61
C SER A 41 2.79 -1.06 16.97
N ASP A 42 3.51 -0.01 17.37
CA ASP A 42 3.29 1.37 16.90
C ASP A 42 3.64 1.57 15.42
N HIS A 43 4.34 0.61 14.80
CA HIS A 43 4.61 0.62 13.36
C HIS A 43 3.43 0.09 12.54
N PHE A 44 2.42 -0.49 13.19
CA PHE A 44 1.27 -1.10 12.55
C PHE A 44 -0.03 -0.50 13.08
N GLN A 45 -0.97 -0.27 12.19
CA GLN A 45 -2.35 0.05 12.54
C GLN A 45 -3.27 -0.87 11.77
N LEU A 46 -4.10 -1.60 12.51
CA LEU A 46 -5.16 -2.40 11.90
C LEU A 46 -6.41 -1.51 11.79
N GLY A 47 -6.76 -1.13 10.56
CA GLY A 47 -7.99 -0.42 10.24
C GLY A 47 -8.96 -1.34 9.52
N THR A 48 -10.26 -1.19 9.77
CA THR A 48 -11.28 -1.84 8.93
C THR A 48 -11.23 -1.24 7.53
N ILE A 49 -11.00 -2.08 6.53
CA ILE A 49 -11.06 -1.65 5.13
C ILE A 49 -12.51 -1.54 4.65
N VAL A 50 -12.71 -0.73 3.61
CA VAL A 50 -14.01 -0.59 2.95
C VAL A 50 -14.39 -1.92 2.29
N LYS A 51 -15.65 -2.33 2.47
CA LYS A 51 -16.21 -3.52 1.80
C LYS A 51 -16.58 -3.18 0.35
N HIS A 52 -15.83 -3.74 -0.60
CA HIS A 52 -16.14 -3.68 -2.03
C HIS A 52 -17.25 -4.68 -2.41
N GLY A 53 -17.84 -4.51 -3.59
CA GLY A 53 -18.86 -5.42 -4.12
C GLY A 53 -20.30 -5.09 -3.72
N PHE A 54 -21.22 -5.98 -4.10
CA PHE A 54 -22.65 -5.80 -3.89
C PHE A 54 -23.09 -6.26 -2.48
N PRO A 55 -24.05 -5.59 -1.82
CA PRO A 55 -24.51 -6.00 -0.49
C PRO A 55 -25.09 -7.42 -0.45
N TYR A 56 -24.82 -8.16 0.63
CA TYR A 56 -25.45 -9.46 0.86
C TYR A 56 -26.92 -9.29 1.27
N GLN A 57 -27.81 -10.11 0.70
CA GLN A 57 -29.26 -10.09 0.94
C GLN A 57 -29.89 -8.70 0.76
N PRO A 58 -29.86 -8.14 -0.47
CA PRO A 58 -30.61 -6.92 -0.78
C PRO A 58 -32.11 -7.18 -0.59
N LEU A 59 -32.83 -6.22 -0.02
CA LEU A 59 -34.29 -6.27 0.09
C LEU A 59 -34.97 -5.14 -0.68
N CYS A 60 -34.40 -3.94 -0.65
CA CYS A 60 -34.99 -2.78 -1.29
C CYS A 60 -33.92 -1.95 -2.01
N MET A 61 -34.35 -1.18 -3.00
CA MET A 61 -33.50 -0.24 -3.72
C MET A 61 -34.27 1.04 -4.04
N GLY A 62 -33.56 2.17 -4.11
CA GLY A 62 -34.11 3.45 -4.52
C GLY A 62 -33.10 4.19 -5.38
N PHE A 63 -33.57 4.81 -6.46
CA PHE A 63 -32.73 5.55 -7.40
C PHE A 63 -33.15 7.01 -7.48
N ASP A 64 -32.17 7.92 -7.36
CA ASP A 64 -32.36 9.33 -7.67
C ASP A 64 -31.80 9.64 -9.08
N PRO A 65 -32.66 9.98 -10.05
CA PRO A 65 -32.24 10.27 -11.43
C PRO A 65 -31.45 11.57 -11.58
N VAL A 66 -31.65 12.56 -10.70
CA VAL A 66 -30.95 13.85 -10.77
C VAL A 66 -29.52 13.68 -10.30
N GLN A 67 -29.34 13.05 -9.14
CA GLN A 67 -28.02 12.82 -8.55
C GLN A 67 -27.31 11.58 -9.09
N ARG A 68 -28.05 10.71 -9.80
CA ARG A 68 -27.60 9.41 -10.32
C ARG A 68 -27.02 8.54 -9.20
N ILE A 69 -27.74 8.46 -8.08
CA ILE A 69 -27.35 7.68 -6.90
C ILE A 69 -28.34 6.53 -6.73
N LEU A 70 -27.79 5.34 -6.48
CA LEU A 70 -28.53 4.14 -6.10
C LEU A 70 -28.33 3.88 -4.61
N ALA A 71 -29.42 3.79 -3.86
CA ALA A 71 -29.44 3.29 -2.49
C ALA A 71 -29.90 1.83 -2.50
N VAL A 72 -29.19 0.94 -1.80
CA VAL A 72 -29.54 -0.48 -1.64
C VAL A 72 -29.67 -0.79 -0.16
N GLY A 73 -30.86 -1.20 0.28
CA GLY A 73 -31.13 -1.68 1.63
C GLY A 73 -30.98 -3.20 1.73
N THR A 74 -30.39 -3.69 2.82
CA THR A 74 -30.24 -5.13 3.11
C THR A 74 -31.16 -5.60 4.22
N MET A 75 -31.35 -6.92 4.32
CA MET A 75 -32.11 -7.55 5.42
C MET A 75 -31.57 -7.23 6.80
N ASN A 76 -30.26 -6.97 6.90
CA ASN A 76 -29.61 -6.61 8.16
C ASN A 76 -29.79 -5.13 8.55
N GLY A 77 -30.60 -4.37 7.81
CA GLY A 77 -30.87 -2.95 8.09
C GLY A 77 -29.80 -1.97 7.63
N CYS A 78 -28.84 -2.41 6.79
CA CYS A 78 -27.81 -1.54 6.24
C CYS A 78 -28.27 -0.91 4.92
N ILE A 79 -27.90 0.35 4.69
CA ILE A 79 -28.12 1.04 3.40
C ILE A 79 -26.76 1.36 2.76
N LYS A 80 -26.54 0.89 1.52
CA LYS A 80 -25.35 1.20 0.73
C LYS A 80 -25.69 2.17 -0.39
N PHE A 81 -25.02 3.31 -0.41
CA PHE A 81 -25.10 4.27 -1.52
C PHE A 81 -24.02 3.97 -2.54
N THR A 82 -24.40 3.87 -3.81
CA THR A 82 -23.48 3.68 -4.94
C THR A 82 -23.80 4.70 -6.01
N LYS A 83 -22.77 5.42 -6.49
CA LYS A 83 -22.93 6.36 -7.60
C LYS A 83 -22.99 5.60 -8.92
N LEU A 84 -23.99 5.86 -9.75
CA LEU A 84 -24.23 5.13 -11.01
C LEU A 84 -23.06 5.24 -11.98
N VAL A 85 -22.34 6.37 -11.97
CA VAL A 85 -21.12 6.56 -12.77
C VAL A 85 -20.05 5.50 -12.45
N HIS A 86 -19.97 5.06 -11.19
CA HIS A 86 -19.02 4.02 -10.79
C HIS A 86 -19.48 2.60 -11.14
N LEU A 87 -20.80 2.38 -11.26
CA LEU A 87 -21.38 1.12 -11.74
C LEU A 87 -21.16 0.93 -13.24
N MET A 88 -21.17 2.02 -14.01
CA MET A 88 -20.93 1.99 -15.47
C MET A 88 -19.46 1.75 -15.83
N THR A 89 -18.50 2.14 -14.97
CA THR A 89 -17.06 1.96 -15.23
C THR A 89 -16.52 0.55 -14.98
N ARG A 90 -17.33 -0.39 -14.48
CA ARG A 90 -16.89 -1.75 -14.19
C ARG A 90 -17.23 -2.67 -15.36
N GLU A 91 -16.42 -2.55 -16.41
CA GLU A 91 -16.47 -3.35 -17.65
C GLU A 91 -15.89 -4.76 -17.47
N ASP A 92 -16.18 -5.41 -16.33
CA ASP A 92 -15.80 -6.80 -16.07
C ASP A 92 -17.06 -7.59 -15.67
N ASN A 93 -17.68 -8.28 -16.63
CA ASN A 93 -18.75 -9.29 -16.40
C ASN A 93 -19.98 -8.85 -15.58
N THR A 94 -20.31 -7.55 -15.54
CA THR A 94 -21.46 -7.00 -14.80
C THR A 94 -22.79 -7.00 -15.56
N THR A 95 -22.87 -7.70 -16.71
CA THR A 95 -24.12 -7.92 -17.46
C THR A 95 -25.18 -8.70 -16.67
N SER A 96 -24.81 -9.37 -15.57
CA SER A 96 -25.75 -10.03 -14.66
C SER A 96 -26.38 -9.09 -13.61
N LEU A 97 -25.78 -7.93 -13.35
CA LEU A 97 -26.26 -6.99 -12.33
C LEU A 97 -27.32 -6.05 -12.87
N LEU A 98 -27.24 -5.61 -14.13
CA LEU A 98 -28.28 -4.82 -14.77
C LEU A 98 -29.66 -5.50 -14.72
N PRO A 99 -29.85 -6.74 -15.19
CA PRO A 99 -31.14 -7.42 -15.11
C PRO A 99 -31.59 -7.61 -13.65
N THR A 100 -30.68 -7.88 -12.73
CA THR A 100 -31.00 -7.97 -11.29
C THR A 100 -31.51 -6.64 -10.74
N ILE A 101 -30.86 -5.51 -11.09
CA ILE A 101 -31.28 -4.16 -10.71
C ILE A 101 -32.66 -3.83 -11.29
N TYR A 102 -32.91 -4.17 -12.56
CA TYR A 102 -34.22 -3.99 -13.18
C TYR A 102 -35.32 -4.83 -12.51
N THR A 103 -35.04 -6.10 -12.17
CA THR A 103 -36.02 -6.98 -11.50
C THR A 103 -36.49 -6.43 -10.17
N TYR A 104 -35.61 -5.83 -9.37
CA TYR A 104 -35.97 -5.23 -8.07
C TYR A 104 -36.51 -3.80 -8.18
N PHE A 105 -36.35 -3.11 -9.32
CA PHE A 105 -36.93 -1.79 -9.55
C PHE A 105 -38.39 -1.87 -10.05
N LEU A 106 -38.83 -3.04 -10.52
CA LEU A 106 -40.16 -3.27 -11.12
C LEU A 106 -41.18 -3.94 -10.18
N ILE A 107 -40.87 -4.05 -8.89
CA ILE A 107 -41.79 -4.48 -7.81
C ILE A 107 -42.15 -3.24 -6.99
#